data_AF-Q979C8-F1
#
_entry.id   AF-Q979C8-F1
#
_cell.length_a   1.000
_cell.length_b   1.000
_cell.length_c   1.000
_cell.angle_alpha   90.00
_cell.angle_beta   90.00
_cell.angle_gamma   90.00
#
_symmetry.space_group_name_H-M   'P 1'
#
loop_
_entity.id
_entity.type
_entity.pdbx_description
1 polymer ?
#
loop_
_entity_poly.entity_id
_entity_poly.type
_entity_poly.pdbx_seq_one_letter_code
_entity_poly.pdbx_strand_id
1 'polypeptide(L)'
;MPRIGIITYDFKFYHDVIQYLRRWKLPFVSLENTYSIPDDVVVIISSKNDNIELPDQIKAENGLDGIRRAIPKLLNKSSFVDLVIGIDPGPKPGIAVLGDGILIEAFECPRVTEIKTYVESIASSYTYQNITLKIGNGDKPNRDIIITRVSEIDIPIEIVNEKNTSTPHKIHDNALSAARIALINGLYPIKRIPVKFSRKDVYEKEFTTLRSAIGNEIK
;
A
#
# COMPACT_ATOMS: atom_id res chain seq x y z
N MET A 1 8.55 -2.87 19.59
CA MET A 1 7.78 -2.85 18.32
C MET A 1 8.43 -1.79 17.45
N PRO A 2 8.87 -2.12 16.23
CA PRO A 2 9.56 -1.17 15.37
C PRO A 2 8.65 0.02 15.03
N ARG A 3 9.24 1.22 14.93
CA ARG A 3 8.51 2.48 14.69
C ARG A 3 9.21 3.36 13.68
N ILE A 4 8.43 4.27 13.09
CA ILE A 4 8.93 5.33 12.21
C ILE A 4 9.25 6.58 13.05
N GLY A 5 10.47 7.11 12.92
CA GLY A 5 10.87 8.40 13.48
C GLY A 5 10.51 9.53 12.52
N ILE A 6 10.11 10.68 13.06
CA ILE A 6 9.82 11.88 12.25
C ILE A 6 10.67 13.02 12.81
N ILE A 7 11.49 13.63 11.97
CA ILE A 7 12.26 14.82 12.31
C ILE A 7 12.21 15.80 11.15
N THR A 8 11.64 16.99 11.36
CA THR A 8 11.44 17.99 10.30
C THR A 8 11.19 19.35 10.91
N TYR A 9 11.70 20.40 10.26
CA TYR A 9 11.36 21.80 10.58
C TYR A 9 10.22 22.32 9.69
N ASP A 10 9.88 21.59 8.62
CA ASP A 10 8.72 21.87 7.78
C ASP A 10 7.42 21.41 8.46
N PHE A 11 6.67 22.37 8.99
CA PHE A 11 5.40 22.14 9.69
C PHE A 11 4.33 21.52 8.78
N LYS A 12 4.28 21.91 7.50
CA LYS A 12 3.29 21.38 6.56
C LYS A 12 3.58 19.91 6.27
N PHE A 13 4.84 19.58 6.01
CA PHE A 13 5.28 18.20 5.81
C PHE A 13 5.03 17.34 7.06
N TYR A 14 5.35 17.85 8.25
CA TYR A 14 5.10 17.16 9.51
C TYR A 14 3.62 16.77 9.67
N HIS A 15 2.71 17.71 9.46
CA HIS A 15 1.28 17.47 9.59
C HIS A 15 0.76 16.47 8.57
N ASP A 16 1.26 16.53 7.33
CA ASP A 16 0.93 15.59 6.27
C ASP A 16 1.35 14.15 6.65
N VAL A 17 2.61 13.97 7.07
CA VAL A 17 3.14 12.67 7.55
C VAL A 17 2.32 12.13 8.72
N ILE A 18 2.05 12.94 9.75
CA ILE A 18 1.28 12.52 10.92
C ILE A 18 -0.13 12.09 10.55
N GLN A 19 -0.77 12.78 9.60
CA GLN A 19 -2.12 12.43 9.15
C GLN A 19 -2.14 11.03 8.53
N TYR A 20 -1.20 10.72 7.64
CA TYR A 20 -1.10 9.42 7.00
C TYR A 20 -0.72 8.31 7.99
N LEU A 21 0.27 8.52 8.87
CA LEU A 21 0.68 7.54 9.87
C LEU A 21 -0.49 7.16 10.79
N ARG A 22 -1.27 8.15 11.26
CA ARG A 22 -2.49 7.90 12.05
C ARG A 22 -3.56 7.18 11.25
N ARG A 23 -3.81 7.59 10.00
CA ARG A 23 -4.78 6.95 9.11
C ARG A 23 -4.46 5.48 8.86
N TRP A 24 -3.18 5.17 8.68
CA TRP A 24 -2.67 3.82 8.42
C TRP A 24 -2.34 3.04 9.70
N LYS A 25 -2.53 3.67 10.87
CA LYS A 25 -2.26 3.09 12.20
C LYS A 25 -0.83 2.55 12.33
N LEU A 26 0.12 3.21 11.69
CA LEU A 26 1.53 2.86 11.77
C LEU A 26 2.11 3.40 13.08
N PRO A 27 3.00 2.66 13.75
CA PRO A 27 3.62 3.13 14.97
C PRO A 27 4.73 4.12 14.66
N PHE A 28 4.74 5.26 15.36
CA PHE A 28 5.69 6.34 15.09
C PHE A 28 6.08 7.10 16.36
N VAL A 29 7.13 7.92 16.23
CA VAL A 29 7.56 8.89 17.24
C VAL A 29 8.06 10.16 16.55
N SER A 30 7.68 11.32 17.09
CA SER A 30 8.27 12.59 16.68
C SER A 30 9.56 12.80 17.47
N LEU A 31 10.67 12.99 16.77
CA LEU A 31 11.98 13.18 17.35
C LEU A 31 12.25 14.67 17.57
N GLU A 32 12.75 15.03 18.75
CA GLU A 32 13.09 16.41 19.08
C GLU A 32 14.48 16.81 18.58
N ASN A 33 15.40 15.85 18.46
CA ASN A 33 16.77 16.07 18.04
C ASN A 33 17.37 14.81 17.37
N THR A 34 18.57 14.96 16.82
CA THR A 34 19.31 13.92 16.08
C THR A 34 20.23 13.05 16.94
N TYR A 35 20.41 13.39 18.23
CA TYR A 35 21.42 12.78 19.10
C TYR A 35 20.87 11.64 19.96
N SER A 36 19.56 11.61 20.21
CA SER A 36 18.90 10.60 21.04
C SER A 36 17.76 9.93 20.28
N ILE A 37 18.11 9.16 19.24
CA ILE A 37 17.15 8.34 18.48
C ILE A 37 16.92 7.03 19.25
N PRO A 38 15.67 6.69 19.60
CA PRO A 38 15.36 5.41 20.26
C PRO A 38 15.73 4.20 19.39
N ASP A 39 16.24 3.13 20.00
CA ASP A 39 16.69 1.91 19.30
C ASP A 39 15.56 1.18 18.54
N ASP A 40 14.30 1.44 18.88
CA ASP A 40 13.13 0.88 18.19
C ASP A 40 12.69 1.70 16.96
N VAL A 41 13.37 2.79 16.65
CA VAL A 41 13.19 3.57 15.42
C VAL A 41 14.04 2.97 14.31
N VAL A 42 13.37 2.30 13.35
CA VAL A 42 14.04 1.57 12.27
C VAL A 42 14.26 2.41 11.01
N VAL A 43 13.61 3.56 10.91
CA VAL A 43 13.68 4.48 9.78
C VAL A 43 13.22 5.87 10.21
N ILE A 44 13.82 6.91 9.65
CA ILE A 44 13.49 8.31 9.96
C ILE A 44 12.99 8.99 8.70
N ILE A 45 11.86 9.71 8.79
CA ILE A 45 11.32 10.53 7.70
C ILE A 45 11.55 12.00 8.01
N SER A 46 12.02 12.76 7.02
CA SER A 46 12.11 14.23 7.04
C SER A 46 11.68 14.84 5.72
N SER A 47 11.47 16.15 5.70
CA SER A 47 11.25 16.89 4.45
C SER A 47 12.53 16.91 3.62
N LYS A 48 12.42 16.93 2.28
CA LYS A 48 13.56 17.21 1.40
C LYS A 48 14.16 18.61 1.63
N ASN A 49 13.38 19.54 2.20
CA ASN A 49 13.83 20.89 2.50
C ASN A 49 14.63 20.99 3.80
N ASP A 50 14.66 19.93 4.61
CA ASP A 50 15.41 19.92 5.87
C ASP A 50 16.92 19.68 5.61
N ASN A 51 17.74 20.54 6.20
CA ASN A 51 19.20 20.39 6.23
C ASN A 51 19.66 19.47 7.39
N ILE A 52 19.00 18.32 7.53
CA ILE A 52 19.31 17.29 8.51
C ILE A 52 19.84 16.07 7.75
N GLU A 53 20.95 15.49 8.18
CA GLU A 53 21.49 14.23 7.63
C GLU A 53 21.61 13.20 8.75
N LEU A 54 20.95 12.05 8.58
CA LEU A 54 20.91 10.95 9.53
C LEU A 54 21.07 9.60 8.80
N PRO A 55 21.62 8.57 9.45
CA PRO A 55 21.58 7.21 8.94
C PRO A 55 20.15 6.73 8.67
N ASP A 56 19.96 5.99 7.58
CA ASP A 56 18.65 5.41 7.17
C ASP A 56 17.50 6.44 7.06
N GLN A 57 17.82 7.71 6.82
CA GLN A 57 16.85 8.78 6.63
C GLN A 57 16.20 8.73 5.24
N ILE A 58 14.89 8.95 5.21
CA ILE A 58 14.10 9.15 4.01
C ILE A 58 13.73 10.63 3.94
N LYS A 59 14.39 11.34 3.02
CA LYS A 59 13.99 12.69 2.62
C LYS A 59 12.90 12.61 1.54
N ALA A 60 11.71 13.11 1.84
CA ALA A 60 10.55 13.06 0.95
C ALA A 60 9.96 14.44 0.69
N GLU A 61 9.32 14.61 -0.47
CA GLU A 61 8.65 15.87 -0.84
C GLU A 61 7.27 16.02 -0.19
N ASN A 62 6.61 14.88 0.03
CA ASN A 62 5.31 14.79 0.66
C ASN A 62 5.26 13.58 1.59
N GLY A 63 4.31 13.58 2.52
CA GLY A 63 4.26 12.57 3.57
C GLY A 63 3.90 11.18 3.06
N LEU A 64 3.07 11.08 2.02
CA LEU A 64 2.70 9.79 1.44
C LEU A 64 3.91 9.08 0.83
N ASP A 65 4.73 9.78 0.04
CA ASP A 65 5.99 9.24 -0.51
C ASP A 65 6.91 8.75 0.60
N GLY A 66 7.13 9.58 1.63
CA GLY A 66 7.99 9.24 2.76
C GLY A 66 7.53 7.98 3.48
N ILE A 67 6.22 7.84 3.71
CA ILE A 67 5.64 6.66 4.39
C ILE A 67 5.75 5.42 3.53
N ARG A 68 5.45 5.49 2.24
CA ARG A 68 5.59 4.36 1.32
C ARG A 68 7.03 3.83 1.29
N ARG A 69 8.01 4.73 1.23
CA ARG A 69 9.45 4.40 1.27
C ARG A 69 9.89 3.83 2.62
N ALA A 70 9.22 4.20 3.72
CA ALA A 70 9.52 3.72 5.07
C ALA A 70 8.95 2.32 5.36
N ILE A 71 7.91 1.89 4.65
CA ILE A 71 7.20 0.64 4.95
C ILE A 71 8.07 -0.62 4.84
N PRO A 72 8.91 -0.82 3.80
CA PRO A 72 9.81 -1.98 3.76
C PRO A 72 10.69 -2.05 5.02
N LYS A 73 11.27 -0.93 5.45
CA LYS A 73 12.12 -0.85 6.65
C LYS A 73 11.35 -1.18 7.91
N LEU A 74 10.10 -0.74 8.01
CA LEU A 74 9.20 -1.06 9.13
C LEU A 74 8.87 -2.57 9.22
N LEU A 75 8.93 -3.29 8.09
CA LEU A 75 8.80 -4.74 7.97
C LEU A 75 10.17 -5.45 7.94
N ASN A 76 11.21 -4.79 8.46
CA ASN A 76 12.58 -5.29 8.50
C ASN A 76 13.14 -5.76 7.12
N LYS A 77 12.77 -5.04 6.06
CA LYS A 77 13.20 -5.29 4.67
C LYS A 77 13.89 -4.06 4.09
N SER A 78 14.87 -4.29 3.21
CA SER A 78 15.46 -3.22 2.39
C SER A 78 14.56 -2.83 1.21
N SER A 79 13.88 -3.81 0.63
CA SER A 79 12.94 -3.67 -0.49
C SER A 79 11.96 -4.84 -0.47
N PHE A 80 10.85 -4.73 -1.18
CA PHE A 80 10.02 -5.89 -1.51
C PHE A 80 10.70 -6.74 -2.59
N VAL A 81 10.45 -8.05 -2.57
CA VAL A 81 10.79 -8.91 -3.70
C VAL A 81 9.74 -8.69 -4.79
N ASP A 82 8.47 -8.84 -4.43
CA ASP A 82 7.34 -8.68 -5.35
C ASP A 82 6.40 -7.58 -4.88
N LEU A 83 6.20 -6.56 -5.72
CA LEU A 83 5.15 -5.57 -5.55
C LEU A 83 4.01 -5.82 -6.54
N VAL A 84 2.82 -6.10 -6.04
CA VAL A 84 1.63 -6.35 -6.87
C VAL A 84 0.64 -5.22 -6.66
N ILE A 85 0.24 -4.58 -7.76
CA ILE A 85 -0.84 -3.59 -7.76
C ILE A 85 -2.08 -4.27 -8.35
N GLY A 86 -3.12 -4.49 -7.53
CA GLY A 86 -4.43 -4.95 -8.00
C GLY A 86 -5.33 -3.77 -8.34
N ILE A 87 -6.04 -3.86 -9.46
CA ILE A 87 -7.03 -2.88 -9.90
C ILE A 87 -8.37 -3.56 -10.15
N ASP A 88 -9.40 -3.11 -9.44
CA ASP A 88 -10.81 -3.44 -9.70
C ASP A 88 -11.41 -2.40 -10.66
N PRO A 89 -11.79 -2.79 -11.90
CA PRO A 89 -12.35 -1.87 -12.87
C PRO A 89 -13.69 -1.27 -12.44
N GLY A 90 -13.87 0.02 -12.72
CA GLY A 90 -15.12 0.74 -12.50
C GLY A 90 -14.95 2.24 -12.73
N PRO A 91 -16.00 3.05 -12.58
CA PRO A 91 -15.90 4.51 -12.73
C PRO A 91 -15.01 5.14 -11.66
N LYS A 92 -14.97 4.52 -10.48
CA LYS A 92 -14.02 4.77 -9.37
C LYS A 92 -13.24 3.48 -9.10
N PRO A 93 -12.18 3.19 -9.88
CA PRO A 93 -11.48 1.92 -9.76
C PRO A 93 -10.95 1.71 -8.34
N GLY A 94 -11.09 0.48 -7.83
CA GLY A 94 -10.37 0.09 -6.63
C GLY A 94 -8.90 -0.12 -6.95
N ILE A 95 -8.01 0.29 -6.04
CA ILE A 95 -6.58 0.02 -6.09
C ILE A 95 -6.17 -0.65 -4.79
N ALA A 96 -5.36 -1.70 -4.88
CA ALA A 96 -4.70 -2.30 -3.74
C ALA A 96 -3.24 -2.61 -4.05
N VAL A 97 -2.36 -2.49 -3.07
CA VAL A 97 -0.93 -2.76 -3.20
C VAL A 97 -0.53 -3.83 -2.20
N LEU A 98 0.09 -4.88 -2.70
CA LEU A 98 0.69 -5.94 -1.90
C LEU A 98 2.20 -5.93 -2.09
N GLY A 99 2.95 -5.97 -1.00
CA GLY A 99 4.39 -6.22 -1.01
C GLY A 99 4.68 -7.56 -0.36
N ASP A 100 5.28 -8.49 -1.09
CA ASP A 100 5.53 -9.86 -0.63
C ASP A 100 4.28 -10.57 -0.06
N GLY A 101 3.11 -10.28 -0.66
CA GLY A 101 1.82 -10.81 -0.23
C GLY A 101 1.16 -10.11 0.98
N ILE A 102 1.83 -9.11 1.58
CA ILE A 102 1.27 -8.29 2.65
C ILE A 102 0.45 -7.16 2.04
N LEU A 103 -0.82 -7.00 2.42
CA LEU A 103 -1.65 -5.88 2.00
C LEU A 103 -1.20 -4.58 2.70
N ILE A 104 -0.71 -3.65 1.89
CA ILE A 104 -0.08 -2.39 2.34
C ILE A 104 -1.10 -1.25 2.33
N GLU A 105 -1.73 -1.02 1.18
CA GLU A 105 -2.76 0.00 1.02
C GLU A 105 -3.87 -0.49 0.11
N ALA A 106 -5.09 -0.05 0.37
CA ALA A 106 -6.27 -0.29 -0.46
C ALA A 106 -7.17 0.94 -0.41
N PHE A 107 -7.54 1.47 -1.57
CA PHE A 107 -8.35 2.68 -1.69
C PHE A 107 -9.05 2.76 -3.05
N GLU A 108 -9.99 3.69 -3.20
CA GLU A 108 -10.62 3.98 -4.49
C GLU A 108 -9.92 5.15 -5.17
N CYS A 109 -9.59 4.97 -6.45
CA CYS A 109 -9.22 6.05 -7.33
C CYS A 109 -10.46 6.93 -7.58
N PRO A 110 -10.37 8.27 -7.46
CA PRO A 110 -11.52 9.15 -7.66
C PRO A 110 -12.18 9.01 -9.03
N ARG A 111 -11.38 8.72 -10.07
CA ARG A 111 -11.81 8.61 -11.46
C ARG A 111 -10.92 7.65 -12.23
N VAL A 112 -11.49 6.86 -13.13
CA VAL A 112 -10.73 5.97 -14.02
C VAL A 112 -9.62 6.67 -14.80
N THR A 113 -9.79 7.95 -15.14
CA THR A 113 -8.79 8.75 -15.87
C THR A 113 -7.53 9.06 -15.08
N GLU A 114 -7.57 9.01 -13.75
CA GLU A 114 -6.44 9.31 -12.86
C GLU A 114 -5.60 8.07 -12.53
N ILE A 115 -6.04 6.88 -12.97
CA ILE A 115 -5.42 5.59 -12.58
C ILE A 115 -3.92 5.54 -12.84
N LYS A 116 -3.47 6.10 -13.97
CA LYS A 116 -2.05 6.17 -14.36
C LYS A 116 -1.22 6.88 -13.28
N THR A 117 -1.67 8.05 -12.83
CA THR A 117 -0.97 8.87 -11.82
C THR A 117 -0.84 8.12 -10.49
N TYR A 118 -1.86 7.39 -10.06
CA TYR A 118 -1.77 6.59 -8.84
C TYR A 118 -0.81 5.41 -9.00
N VAL A 119 -0.83 4.71 -10.13
CA VAL A 119 0.09 3.60 -10.40
C VAL A 119 1.54 4.09 -10.46
N GLU A 120 1.81 5.20 -11.16
CA GLU A 120 3.16 5.81 -11.20
C GLU A 120 3.63 6.27 -9.82
N SER A 121 2.74 6.89 -9.03
CA SER A 121 3.06 7.30 -7.65
C SER A 121 3.36 6.11 -6.74
N ILE A 122 2.65 4.98 -6.90
CA ILE A 122 2.95 3.74 -6.14
C ILE A 122 4.30 3.17 -6.60
N ALA A 123 4.50 3.03 -7.90
CA ALA A 123 5.68 2.41 -8.50
C ALA A 123 6.96 3.23 -8.26
N SER A 124 6.87 4.55 -8.07
CA SER A 124 8.02 5.41 -7.78
C SER A 124 8.32 5.53 -6.28
N SER A 125 7.34 5.34 -5.40
CA SER A 125 7.53 5.47 -3.95
C SER A 125 7.93 4.16 -3.26
N TYR A 126 7.58 2.98 -3.76
CA TYR A 126 8.06 1.74 -3.15
C TYR A 126 9.36 1.25 -3.80
N THR A 127 10.22 0.61 -3.00
CA THR A 127 11.40 -0.11 -3.52
C THR A 127 11.08 -1.59 -3.64
N TYR A 128 11.29 -2.17 -4.82
CA TYR A 128 10.97 -3.55 -5.16
C TYR A 128 11.96 -4.14 -6.17
N GLN A 129 11.97 -5.47 -6.31
CA GLN A 129 12.72 -6.17 -7.36
C GLN A 129 11.84 -6.42 -8.58
N ASN A 130 10.63 -6.93 -8.35
CA ASN A 130 9.62 -7.17 -9.38
C ASN A 130 8.36 -6.35 -9.10
N ILE A 131 7.69 -5.92 -10.17
CA ILE A 131 6.39 -5.27 -10.09
C ILE A 131 5.43 -5.89 -11.09
N THR A 132 4.16 -6.02 -10.73
CA THR A 132 3.11 -6.51 -11.64
C THR A 132 1.81 -5.79 -11.38
N LEU A 133 1.12 -5.43 -12.47
CA LEU A 133 -0.22 -4.86 -12.44
C LEU A 133 -1.24 -5.94 -12.75
N LYS A 134 -2.14 -6.23 -11.82
CA LYS A 134 -3.25 -7.17 -12.01
C LYS A 134 -4.54 -6.41 -12.17
N ILE A 135 -5.23 -6.60 -13.28
CA ILE A 135 -6.47 -5.91 -13.60
C ILE A 135 -7.59 -6.93 -13.68
N GLY A 136 -8.66 -6.68 -12.92
CA GLY A 136 -9.87 -7.47 -12.98
C GLY A 136 -10.47 -7.56 -14.39
N ASN A 137 -11.04 -8.71 -14.75
CA ASN A 137 -11.69 -8.91 -16.04
C ASN A 137 -13.14 -8.41 -16.08
N GLY A 138 -13.65 -7.84 -14.97
CA GLY A 138 -15.00 -7.32 -14.79
C GLY A 138 -15.44 -6.24 -15.79
N ASP A 139 -15.80 -5.05 -15.29
CA ASP A 139 -16.35 -3.92 -16.07
C ASP A 139 -15.51 -3.60 -17.32
N LYS A 140 -15.90 -4.18 -18.46
CA LYS A 140 -15.13 -4.17 -19.72
C LYS A 140 -14.85 -2.74 -20.21
N PRO A 141 -15.83 -1.82 -20.29
CA PRO A 141 -15.57 -0.44 -20.68
C PRO A 141 -14.51 0.25 -19.82
N ASN A 142 -14.63 0.19 -18.50
CA ASN A 142 -13.66 0.84 -17.61
C ASN A 142 -12.30 0.13 -17.61
N ARG A 143 -12.28 -1.20 -17.71
CA ARG A 143 -11.05 -2.00 -17.83
C ARG A 143 -10.25 -1.61 -19.07
N ASP A 144 -10.90 -1.48 -20.23
CA ASP A 144 -10.21 -1.16 -21.48
C ASP A 144 -9.61 0.26 -21.43
N ILE A 145 -10.28 1.21 -20.74
CA ILE A 145 -9.72 2.52 -20.41
C ILE A 145 -8.49 2.39 -19.50
N ILE A 146 -8.59 1.59 -18.43
CA ILE A 146 -7.47 1.38 -17.49
C ILE A 146 -6.26 0.82 -18.24
N ILE A 147 -6.43 -0.25 -19.03
CA ILE A 147 -5.36 -0.88 -19.81
C ILE A 147 -4.70 0.15 -20.72
N THR A 148 -5.49 0.94 -21.45
CA THR A 148 -4.97 1.99 -22.34
C THR A 148 -4.17 3.06 -21.58
N ARG A 149 -4.60 3.41 -20.36
CA ARG A 149 -3.93 4.43 -19.55
C ARG A 149 -2.62 3.94 -18.95
N VAL A 150 -2.57 2.68 -18.54
CA VAL A 150 -1.39 2.10 -17.87
C VAL A 150 -0.43 1.42 -18.83
N SER A 151 -0.80 1.20 -20.10
CA SER A 151 0.09 0.62 -21.13
C SER A 151 1.30 1.50 -21.46
N GLU A 152 1.26 2.78 -21.11
CA GLU A 152 2.40 3.70 -21.23
C GLU A 152 3.42 3.56 -20.09
N ILE A 153 3.09 2.80 -19.05
CA ILE A 153 3.97 2.52 -17.92
C ILE A 153 4.69 1.20 -18.20
N ASP A 154 6.00 1.15 -17.96
CA ASP A 154 6.82 -0.05 -18.12
C ASP A 154 6.62 -1.04 -16.95
N ILE A 155 5.38 -1.54 -16.79
CA ILE A 155 4.99 -2.52 -15.78
C ILE A 155 4.22 -3.66 -16.47
N PRO A 156 4.59 -4.94 -16.24
CA PRO A 156 3.84 -6.08 -16.75
C PRO A 156 2.37 -6.07 -16.30
N ILE A 157 1.45 -6.28 -17.25
CA ILE A 157 0.01 -6.31 -17.01
C ILE A 157 -0.52 -7.74 -17.12
N GLU A 158 -1.25 -8.18 -16.09
CA GLU A 158 -2.00 -9.43 -16.07
C GLU A 158 -3.50 -9.15 -15.95
N ILE A 159 -4.31 -9.74 -16.83
CA ILE A 159 -5.77 -9.67 -16.72
C ILE A 159 -6.28 -10.89 -15.96
N VAL A 160 -6.91 -10.68 -14.81
CA VAL A 160 -7.33 -11.77 -13.90
C VAL A 160 -8.84 -12.01 -13.95
N ASN A 161 -9.26 -13.28 -13.86
CA ASN A 161 -10.67 -13.63 -13.90
C ASN A 161 -11.31 -13.69 -12.51
N GLU A 162 -12.27 -12.81 -12.26
CA GLU A 162 -12.95 -12.67 -10.98
C GLU A 162 -14.15 -13.61 -10.79
N LYS A 163 -14.56 -14.40 -11.81
CA LYS A 163 -15.80 -15.20 -11.75
C LYS A 163 -15.86 -16.25 -10.63
N ASN A 164 -14.73 -16.59 -10.00
CA ASN A 164 -14.66 -17.51 -8.86
C ASN A 164 -14.49 -16.81 -7.49
N THR A 165 -14.51 -15.47 -7.45
CA THR A 165 -14.20 -14.65 -6.27
C THR A 165 -15.45 -14.00 -5.66
N SER A 166 -16.57 -13.98 -6.39
CA SER A 166 -17.84 -13.40 -5.96
C SER A 166 -18.73 -14.43 -5.28
N THR A 167 -18.43 -14.78 -4.02
CA THR A 167 -19.56 -14.96 -3.11
C THR A 167 -20.29 -13.61 -3.03
N PRO A 168 -21.64 -13.57 -3.06
CA PRO A 168 -22.38 -12.31 -2.96
C PRO A 168 -22.16 -11.71 -1.56
N HIS A 169 -21.03 -11.05 -1.37
CA HIS A 169 -20.74 -10.28 -0.18
C HIS A 169 -21.60 -9.03 -0.28
N LYS A 170 -22.41 -8.76 0.75
CA LYS A 170 -23.21 -7.53 0.88
C LYS A 170 -22.36 -6.24 0.92
N ILE A 171 -21.04 -6.34 0.77
CA ILE A 171 -20.09 -5.25 0.83
C ILE A 171 -19.55 -5.07 -0.59
N HIS A 172 -20.18 -4.17 -1.35
CA HIS A 172 -19.55 -3.58 -2.53
C HIS A 172 -18.53 -2.55 -2.05
N ASP A 173 -17.25 -2.89 -2.14
CA ASP A 173 -16.10 -2.06 -1.81
C ASP A 173 -15.04 -2.36 -2.86
N ASN A 174 -14.80 -1.41 -3.77
CA ASN A 174 -13.93 -1.64 -4.93
C ASN A 174 -12.48 -1.85 -4.47
N ALA A 175 -12.05 -1.22 -3.38
CA ALA A 175 -10.71 -1.40 -2.82
C ALA A 175 -10.51 -2.84 -2.30
N LEU A 176 -11.55 -3.45 -1.74
CA LEU A 176 -11.51 -4.85 -1.29
C LEU A 176 -11.45 -5.81 -2.48
N SER A 177 -12.22 -5.55 -3.53
CA SER A 177 -12.14 -6.31 -4.78
C SER A 177 -10.74 -6.22 -5.39
N ALA A 178 -10.14 -5.02 -5.41
CA ALA A 178 -8.78 -4.81 -5.89
C ALA A 178 -7.74 -5.59 -5.09
N ALA A 179 -7.89 -5.67 -3.76
CA ALA A 179 -7.02 -6.48 -2.91
C ALA A 179 -7.14 -7.98 -3.24
N ARG A 180 -8.36 -8.47 -3.49
CA ARG A 180 -8.60 -9.86 -3.91
C ARG A 180 -7.98 -10.15 -5.29
N ILE A 181 -8.07 -9.19 -6.21
CA ILE A 181 -7.46 -9.23 -7.55
C ILE A 181 -5.94 -9.34 -7.45
N ALA A 182 -5.31 -8.57 -6.56
CA ALA A 182 -3.85 -8.64 -6.36
C ALA A 182 -3.37 -10.02 -5.89
N LEU A 183 -4.15 -10.71 -5.05
CA LEU A 183 -3.82 -12.06 -4.55
C LEU A 183 -3.95 -13.19 -5.58
N ILE A 184 -4.57 -12.96 -6.74
CA ILE A 184 -4.85 -14.03 -7.71
C ILE A 184 -3.56 -14.50 -8.36
N ASN A 185 -2.97 -15.59 -7.87
CA ASN A 185 -1.84 -16.29 -8.48
C ASN A 185 -2.24 -17.68 -9.04
N GLY A 186 -3.55 -17.93 -9.23
CA GLY A 186 -4.09 -19.26 -9.55
C GLY A 186 -4.20 -20.22 -8.34
N LEU A 187 -3.70 -19.84 -7.17
CA LEU A 187 -3.80 -20.60 -5.91
C LEU A 187 -4.45 -19.73 -4.84
N TYR A 188 -5.74 -19.93 -4.58
CA TYR A 188 -6.36 -19.45 -3.37
C TYR A 188 -6.00 -20.40 -2.22
N PRO A 189 -5.41 -19.93 -1.10
CA PRO A 189 -5.39 -20.74 0.10
C PRO A 189 -6.85 -20.99 0.52
N ILE A 190 -7.28 -22.24 0.38
CA ILE A 190 -8.61 -22.71 0.71
C ILE A 190 -8.76 -22.69 2.23
N LYS A 191 -9.31 -21.60 2.77
CA LYS A 191 -10.13 -21.66 3.99
C LYS A 191 -11.33 -20.73 3.82
N ARG A 192 -12.34 -21.24 3.11
CA ARG A 192 -13.68 -20.66 3.04
C ARG A 192 -14.45 -21.05 4.30
N ILE A 193 -14.50 -20.17 5.28
CA ILE A 193 -15.46 -20.27 6.39
C ILE A 193 -16.49 -19.16 6.18
N PRO A 194 -17.79 -19.48 6.04
CA PRO A 194 -18.84 -18.47 5.91
C PRO A 194 -19.05 -17.80 7.28
N VAL A 195 -18.26 -16.76 7.57
CA VAL A 195 -18.41 -15.96 8.79
C VAL A 195 -19.07 -14.63 8.44
N LYS A 196 -20.03 -14.18 9.24
CA LYS A 196 -20.58 -12.82 9.12
C LYS A 196 -19.45 -11.78 9.24
N PHE A 197 -19.30 -10.92 8.23
CA PHE A 197 -18.27 -9.90 8.16
C PHE A 197 -18.79 -8.52 8.58
N SER A 198 -17.96 -7.74 9.27
CA SER A 198 -18.11 -6.29 9.45
C SER A 198 -17.11 -5.61 8.53
N ARG A 199 -17.50 -4.53 7.82
CA ARG A 199 -16.60 -3.73 6.96
C ARG A 199 -15.28 -3.35 7.65
N LYS A 200 -15.29 -3.20 8.98
CA LYS A 200 -14.11 -2.76 9.75
C LYS A 200 -12.98 -3.79 9.82
N ASP A 201 -13.27 -5.09 9.69
CA ASP A 201 -12.29 -6.15 9.94
C ASP A 201 -12.14 -7.12 8.75
N VAL A 202 -12.74 -6.82 7.58
CA VAL A 202 -12.68 -7.72 6.41
C VAL A 202 -11.23 -7.94 5.97
N TYR A 203 -10.45 -6.86 5.91
CA TYR A 203 -9.04 -6.93 5.51
C TYR A 203 -8.21 -7.79 6.45
N GLU A 204 -8.34 -7.61 7.76
CA GLU A 204 -7.61 -8.40 8.77
C GLU A 204 -8.00 -9.88 8.78
N LYS A 205 -9.16 -10.25 8.20
CA LYS A 205 -9.63 -11.63 8.13
C LYS A 205 -9.27 -12.32 6.82
N GLU A 206 -9.21 -11.59 5.70
CA GLU A 206 -8.94 -12.14 4.37
C GLU A 206 -7.47 -12.03 3.95
N PHE A 207 -6.71 -11.11 4.56
CA PHE A 207 -5.34 -10.78 4.14
C PHE A 207 -4.38 -10.73 5.34
N THR A 208 -3.10 -11.01 5.06
CA THR A 208 -2.03 -10.55 5.94
C THR A 208 -1.87 -9.05 5.71
N THR A 209 -2.18 -8.22 6.71
CA THR A 209 -2.09 -6.76 6.63
C THR A 209 -0.81 -6.25 7.28
N LEU A 210 -0.43 -5.00 6.99
CA LEU A 210 0.66 -4.31 7.71
C LEU A 210 0.53 -4.42 9.22
N ARG A 211 -0.68 -4.22 9.75
CA ARG A 211 -0.93 -4.28 11.19
C ARG A 211 -0.59 -5.65 11.76
N SER A 212 -1.02 -6.72 11.10
CA SER A 212 -0.72 -8.09 11.51
C SER A 212 0.77 -8.42 11.36
N ALA A 213 1.42 -7.96 10.28
CA ALA A 213 2.83 -8.22 10.01
C ALA A 213 3.74 -7.54 11.05
N ILE A 214 3.55 -6.25 11.31
CA ILE A 214 4.30 -5.49 12.32
C ILE A 214 4.10 -6.06 13.72
N GLY A 215 2.90 -6.59 14.03
CA GLY A 215 2.59 -7.21 15.32
C GLY A 215 3.12 -8.64 15.51
N ASN A 216 3.31 -9.40 14.42
CA ASN A 216 3.72 -10.80 14.47
C ASN A 216 5.24 -11.02 14.46
N GLU A 217 6.05 -10.02 14.07
CA GLU A 217 7.53 -10.10 14.11
C GLU A 217 8.14 -10.10 15.53
N ILE A 218 7.30 -10.25 16.58
CA ILE A 218 7.71 -10.27 18.00
C ILE A 218 7.29 -11.59 18.68
N LYS A 219 7.19 -12.69 17.93
CA LYS A 219 7.01 -14.04 18.51
C LYS A 219 8.12 -14.99 18.09
#